data_AF-A0A837HNF5-F1
#
_entry.id   AF-A0A837HNF5-F1
#
_cell.length_a   1.000
_cell.length_b   1.000
_cell.length_c   1.000
_cell.angle_alpha   90.00
_cell.angle_beta   90.00
_cell.angle_gamma   90.00
#
_symmetry.space_group_name_H-M   'P 1'
#
loop_
_entity.id
_entity.type
_entity.pdbx_description
1 polymer ?
#
loop_
_entity_poly.entity_id
_entity_poly.type
_entity_poly.pdbx_seq_one_letter_code
_entity_poly.pdbx_strand_id
1 'polypeptide(L)'
;MVFKNKQYPWKLDKMKIIRNWKLEIRNSSRREAGFTLMELLIVIAIIAILSTTLIVAVNPKRQLGKARDTQRQSDLVAIMSVILQYSSEHSGDLPDTDGNPATSNFPSSATCIGNGVGCFDLAGAGAVGEEIVPVYMAELPKDPRLVATGVKGTDADTGYTIYVDVNNRLHAAAVGEIEDPITVTR
;
A
#
# COMPACT_ATOMS: atom_id res chain seq x y z
N MET A 1 54.61 54.45 77.38
CA MET A 1 54.83 52.99 77.27
C MET A 1 55.18 52.69 75.81
N VAL A 2 56.46 52.54 75.43
CA VAL A 2 57.23 51.27 75.32
C VAL A 2 56.44 50.20 74.53
N PHE A 3 56.86 49.57 73.42
CA PHE A 3 58.14 48.94 73.05
C PHE A 3 58.27 48.72 71.51
N LYS A 4 59.49 48.91 70.98
CA LYS A 4 60.27 48.07 70.02
C LYS A 4 59.56 47.52 68.77
N ASN A 5 59.89 47.96 67.54
CA ASN A 5 61.07 47.59 66.72
C ASN A 5 61.58 46.14 66.88
N LYS A 6 61.29 45.25 65.91
CA LYS A 6 62.27 44.33 65.27
C LYS A 6 61.68 43.51 64.11
N GLN A 7 62.47 43.49 63.04
CA GLN A 7 62.41 42.82 61.73
C GLN A 7 62.07 41.33 61.71
N TYR A 8 61.41 40.87 60.64
CA TYR A 8 61.81 39.66 59.86
C TYR A 8 61.10 39.63 58.48
N PRO A 9 61.59 38.91 57.46
CA PRO A 9 62.66 39.38 56.57
C PRO A 9 62.25 39.25 55.08
N TRP A 10 62.88 40.02 54.20
CA TRP A 10 62.73 39.83 52.76
C TRP A 10 63.30 38.45 52.35
N LYS A 11 62.44 37.58 51.83
CA LYS A 11 62.80 36.65 50.76
C LYS A 11 61.61 36.49 49.81
N LEU A 12 61.77 37.09 48.64
CA LEU A 12 61.05 36.74 47.42
C LEU A 12 61.32 35.26 47.15
N ASP A 13 60.47 34.38 47.69
CA ASP A 13 60.51 32.99 47.28
C ASP A 13 59.76 32.84 45.97
N LYS A 14 60.43 32.18 45.04
CA LYS A 14 60.14 32.21 43.62
C LYS A 14 58.79 31.56 43.39
N MET A 15 57.76 32.36 43.13
CA MET A 15 56.49 31.83 42.62
C MET A 15 56.64 31.46 41.14
N LYS A 16 57.47 30.45 40.87
CA LYS A 16 57.37 29.59 39.69
C LYS A 16 56.25 28.61 39.98
N ILE A 17 55.00 29.01 39.78
CA ILE A 17 53.87 28.09 39.64
C ILE A 17 53.74 27.87 38.12
N ILE A 18 54.54 26.96 37.58
CA ILE A 18 54.25 25.53 37.39
C ILE A 18 53.41 25.30 36.13
N ARG A 19 54.16 24.73 35.17
CA ARG A 19 53.78 23.75 34.15
C ARG A 19 52.96 24.29 32.98
N ASN A 20 53.73 24.66 31.96
CA ASN A 20 53.45 24.39 30.56
C ASN A 20 52.70 23.06 30.42
N TRP A 21 51.38 23.13 30.20
CA TRP A 21 50.57 21.98 29.82
C TRP A 21 50.89 21.69 28.35
N LYS A 22 52.05 21.06 28.12
CA LYS A 22 52.26 20.34 26.86
C LYS A 22 51.29 19.16 26.91
N LEU A 23 50.07 19.39 26.44
CA LEU A 23 49.12 18.34 26.11
C LEU A 23 49.77 17.56 24.97
N GLU A 24 50.54 16.53 25.32
CA GLU A 24 50.85 15.47 24.38
C GLU A 24 49.51 14.81 24.05
N ILE A 25 48.92 15.25 22.95
CA ILE A 25 47.82 14.55 22.30
C ILE A 25 48.38 13.16 22.00
N ARG A 26 48.12 12.23 22.91
CA ARG A 26 48.46 10.83 22.71
C ARG A 26 47.54 10.37 21.59
N ASN A 27 48.03 10.49 20.35
CA ASN A 27 47.35 10.01 19.16
C ASN A 27 47.23 8.49 19.31
N SER A 28 46.11 8.04 19.88
CA SER A 28 45.76 6.63 19.85
C SER A 28 45.40 6.34 18.40
N SER A 29 46.39 5.90 17.63
CA SER A 29 46.15 5.30 16.32
C SER A 29 45.23 4.11 16.55
N ARG A 30 43.92 4.33 16.44
CA ARG A 30 42.96 3.24 16.28
C ARG A 30 43.40 2.58 14.99
N ARG A 31 43.94 1.37 15.09
CA ARG A 31 44.23 0.56 13.92
C ARG A 31 42.87 0.28 13.30
N GLU A 32 42.54 0.98 12.22
CA GLU A 32 41.40 0.60 11.40
C GLU A 32 41.76 -0.76 10.78
N ALA A 33 41.13 -1.81 11.29
CA ALA A 33 41.22 -3.13 10.69
C ALA A 33 40.45 -3.09 9.37
N GLY A 34 41.16 -3.19 8.25
CA GLY A 34 40.55 -3.34 6.94
C GLY A 34 40.00 -4.76 6.75
N PHE A 35 38.94 -4.90 5.95
CA PHE A 35 38.45 -6.19 5.51
C PHE A 35 39.52 -6.92 4.69
N THR A 36 39.71 -8.21 4.97
CA THR A 36 40.58 -9.05 4.14
C THR A 36 39.86 -9.45 2.85
N LEU A 37 40.63 -9.67 1.78
CA LEU A 37 40.09 -10.16 0.49
C LEU A 37 39.39 -11.52 0.65
N MET A 38 39.92 -12.37 1.54
CA MET A 38 39.32 -13.69 1.81
C MET A 38 37.97 -13.55 2.52
N GLU A 39 37.82 -12.62 3.46
CA GLU A 39 36.54 -12.37 4.12
C GLU A 39 35.47 -11.94 3.11
N LEU A 40 35.81 -11.04 2.18
CA LEU A 40 34.86 -10.64 1.14
C LEU A 40 34.50 -11.81 0.19
N LEU A 41 35.49 -12.63 -0.18
CA LEU A 41 35.28 -13.79 -1.05
C LEU A 41 34.35 -14.84 -0.42
N ILE A 42 34.50 -15.11 0.87
CA ILE A 42 33.64 -16.05 1.59
C ILE A 42 32.21 -15.50 1.67
N VAL A 43 32.05 -14.20 1.92
CA VAL A 43 30.73 -13.57 2.02
C VAL A 43 29.97 -13.65 0.69
N ILE A 44 30.59 -13.32 -0.44
CA ILE A 44 29.90 -13.42 -1.74
C ILE A 44 29.57 -14.87 -2.11
N ALA A 45 30.42 -15.84 -1.73
CA ALA A 45 30.14 -17.26 -1.94
C ALA A 45 28.93 -17.72 -1.12
N ILE A 46 28.82 -17.29 0.14
CA ILE A 46 27.65 -17.59 0.98
C ILE A 46 26.39 -16.90 0.45
N ILE A 47 26.46 -15.64 0.04
CA ILE A 47 25.32 -14.91 -0.56
C ILE A 47 24.84 -15.60 -1.84
N ALA A 48 25.76 -16.07 -2.69
CA ALA A 48 25.38 -16.79 -3.91
C ALA A 48 24.54 -18.04 -3.58
N ILE A 49 24.97 -18.85 -2.61
CA ILE A 49 24.23 -20.06 -2.19
C ILE A 49 22.87 -19.68 -1.59
N LEU A 50 22.83 -18.74 -0.65
CA LEU A 50 21.59 -18.33 0.02
C LEU A 50 20.60 -17.66 -0.93
N SER A 51 21.07 -16.90 -1.93
CA SER A 51 20.20 -16.19 -2.86
C SER A 51 19.32 -17.13 -3.69
N THR A 52 19.82 -18.32 -4.04
CA THR A 52 19.07 -19.30 -4.84
C THR A 52 17.86 -19.86 -4.11
N THR A 53 18.00 -20.17 -2.82
CA THR A 53 16.91 -20.75 -2.01
C THR A 53 15.83 -19.71 -1.68
N LEU A 54 16.20 -18.44 -1.53
CA LEU A 54 15.26 -17.34 -1.26
C LEU A 54 14.25 -17.11 -2.40
N ILE A 55 14.68 -17.17 -3.66
CA ILE A 55 13.78 -16.95 -4.80
C ILE A 55 12.69 -18.02 -4.87
N VAL A 56 13.06 -19.28 -4.61
CA VAL A 56 12.12 -20.41 -4.57
C VAL A 56 11.14 -20.26 -3.41
N ALA A 57 11.62 -19.80 -2.25
CA ALA A 57 10.79 -19.64 -1.05
C ALA A 57 9.74 -18.51 -1.18
N VAL A 58 10.07 -17.41 -1.86
CA VAL A 58 9.18 -16.22 -1.92
C VAL A 58 8.09 -16.33 -2.98
N ASN A 59 8.28 -17.16 -4.02
CA ASN A 59 7.36 -17.32 -5.15
C ASN A 59 6.76 -15.96 -5.63
N PRO A 60 7.57 -15.12 -6.31
CA PRO A 60 7.17 -13.76 -6.67
C PRO A 60 5.89 -13.70 -7.51
N LYS A 61 5.63 -14.73 -8.33
CA LYS A 61 4.40 -14.83 -9.12
C LYS A 61 3.16 -14.86 -8.23
N ARG A 62 3.20 -15.67 -7.16
CA ARG A 62 2.12 -15.78 -6.19
C ARG A 62 1.90 -14.48 -5.40
N GLN A 63 2.97 -13.78 -5.04
CA GLN A 63 2.89 -12.50 -4.33
C GLN A 63 2.24 -11.41 -5.18
N LEU A 64 2.61 -11.33 -6.46
CA LEU A 64 1.99 -10.40 -7.40
C LEU A 64 0.51 -10.71 -7.64
N GLY A 65 0.14 -12.01 -7.74
CA GLY A 65 -1.25 -12.43 -7.81
C GLY A 65 -2.05 -12.01 -6.58
N LYS A 66 -1.50 -12.23 -5.38
CA LYS A 66 -2.12 -11.82 -4.12
C LYS A 66 -2.34 -10.31 -4.02
N ALA A 67 -1.38 -9.51 -4.50
CA ALA A 67 -1.52 -8.06 -4.53
C ALA A 67 -2.67 -7.62 -5.46
N ARG A 68 -2.81 -8.26 -6.63
CA ARG A 68 -3.93 -8.00 -7.56
C ARG A 68 -5.27 -8.46 -6.99
N ASP A 69 -5.33 -9.62 -6.34
CA ASP A 69 -6.55 -10.09 -5.68
C ASP A 69 -6.99 -9.14 -4.55
N THR A 70 -6.04 -8.56 -3.82
CA THR A 70 -6.32 -7.54 -2.80
C THR A 70 -6.87 -6.25 -3.44
N GLN A 71 -6.34 -5.87 -4.61
CA GLN A 71 -6.88 -4.75 -5.39
C GLN A 71 -8.32 -5.05 -5.85
N ARG A 72 -8.58 -6.22 -6.45
CA ARG A 72 -9.92 -6.65 -6.87
C ARG A 72 -10.91 -6.61 -5.71
N GLN A 73 -10.52 -7.11 -4.55
CA GLN A 73 -11.37 -7.07 -3.36
C GLN A 73 -11.72 -5.63 -2.96
N SER A 74 -10.76 -4.71 -3.03
CA SER A 74 -10.99 -3.29 -2.75
C SER A 74 -11.91 -2.64 -3.79
N ASP A 75 -11.72 -2.99 -5.07
CA ASP A 75 -12.56 -2.52 -6.18
C ASP A 75 -14.01 -3.01 -6.04
N LEU A 76 -14.22 -4.29 -5.71
CA LEU A 76 -15.55 -4.85 -5.45
C LEU A 76 -16.24 -4.16 -4.27
N VAL A 77 -15.50 -3.86 -3.19
CA VAL A 77 -16.04 -3.11 -2.04
C VAL A 77 -16.42 -1.68 -2.45
N ALA A 78 -15.62 -1.01 -3.28
CA ALA A 78 -15.93 0.32 -3.77
C ALA A 78 -17.19 0.33 -4.65
N ILE A 79 -17.31 -0.62 -5.58
CA ILE A 79 -18.50 -0.82 -6.42
C ILE A 79 -19.74 -1.05 -5.56
N MET A 80 -19.66 -1.96 -4.57
CA MET A 80 -20.79 -2.20 -3.67
C MET A 80 -21.18 -0.99 -2.85
N SER A 81 -20.19 -0.22 -2.39
CA SER A 81 -20.44 0.94 -1.54
C SER A 81 -21.21 2.02 -2.29
N VAL A 82 -20.90 2.26 -3.57
CA VAL A 82 -21.64 3.25 -4.37
C VAL A 82 -23.05 2.79 -4.71
N ILE A 83 -23.26 1.50 -5.00
CA ILE A 83 -24.60 0.96 -5.25
C ILE A 83 -25.48 1.10 -3.99
N LEU A 84 -24.92 0.76 -2.82
CA LEU A 84 -25.62 0.90 -1.55
C LEU A 84 -25.87 2.37 -1.18
N GLN A 85 -24.93 3.26 -1.50
CA GLN A 85 -25.12 4.69 -1.28
C GLN A 85 -26.26 5.24 -2.13
N TYR A 86 -26.26 4.94 -3.44
CA TYR A 86 -27.34 5.28 -4.35
C TYR A 86 -28.68 4.77 -3.81
N SER A 87 -28.74 3.48 -3.46
CA SER A 87 -29.95 2.84 -2.93
C SER A 87 -30.44 3.47 -1.64
N SER A 88 -29.54 3.89 -0.74
CA SER A 88 -29.92 4.60 0.48
C SER A 88 -30.53 5.97 0.23
N GLU A 89 -30.14 6.65 -0.85
CA GLU A 89 -30.66 7.96 -1.24
C GLU A 89 -31.96 7.84 -2.06
N HIS A 90 -32.17 6.69 -2.72
CA HIS A 90 -33.29 6.40 -3.61
C HIS A 90 -34.30 5.41 -3.01
N SER A 91 -34.60 5.52 -1.72
CA SER A 91 -35.65 4.71 -1.04
C SER A 91 -35.48 3.18 -1.13
N GLY A 92 -34.25 2.70 -1.36
CA GLY A 92 -33.92 1.28 -1.52
C GLY A 92 -33.81 0.83 -2.97
N ASP A 93 -34.11 1.69 -3.95
CA ASP A 93 -34.04 1.33 -5.37
C ASP A 93 -32.59 1.14 -5.82
N LEU A 94 -32.33 0.08 -6.58
CA LEU A 94 -31.01 -0.16 -7.18
C LEU A 94 -30.86 0.68 -8.45
N PRO A 95 -29.64 1.12 -8.80
CA PRO A 95 -29.43 1.91 -10.01
C PRO A 95 -29.82 1.08 -11.23
N ASP A 96 -30.68 1.63 -12.10
CA ASP A 96 -31.11 1.02 -13.35
C ASP A 96 -30.60 1.83 -14.55
N THR A 97 -30.76 1.29 -15.75
CA THR A 97 -30.39 1.98 -17.00
C THR A 97 -31.57 2.18 -17.94
N ASP A 98 -32.78 1.79 -17.53
CA ASP A 98 -33.98 1.88 -18.37
C ASP A 98 -34.71 3.23 -18.24
N GLY A 99 -34.34 4.05 -17.25
CA GLY A 99 -34.93 5.36 -17.01
C GLY A 99 -36.41 5.30 -16.60
N ASN A 100 -36.90 4.14 -16.19
CA ASN A 100 -38.29 3.93 -15.81
C ASN A 100 -38.41 3.63 -14.31
N PRO A 101 -38.90 4.56 -13.49
CA PRO A 101 -38.98 4.36 -12.03
C PRO A 101 -39.97 3.27 -11.59
N ALA A 102 -40.76 2.71 -12.51
CA ALA A 102 -41.69 1.60 -12.22
C ALA A 102 -41.09 0.21 -12.46
N THR A 103 -39.93 0.12 -13.12
CA THR A 103 -39.23 -1.14 -13.39
C THR A 103 -37.78 -1.02 -12.94
N SER A 104 -37.14 -2.15 -12.61
CA SER A 104 -35.69 -2.16 -12.40
C SER A 104 -35.10 -3.20 -13.33
N ASN A 105 -34.04 -2.81 -14.04
CA ASN A 105 -33.27 -3.72 -14.89
C ASN A 105 -31.92 -4.11 -14.25
N PHE A 106 -31.76 -3.86 -12.94
CA PHE A 106 -30.57 -4.32 -12.23
C PHE A 106 -30.44 -5.85 -12.34
N PRO A 107 -29.24 -6.39 -12.62
CA PRO A 107 -29.11 -7.81 -12.93
C PRO A 107 -29.53 -8.74 -11.77
N SER A 108 -30.34 -9.75 -12.06
CA SER A 108 -30.74 -10.81 -11.11
C SER A 108 -29.90 -12.08 -11.19
N SER A 109 -28.90 -12.09 -12.09
CA SER A 109 -27.91 -13.15 -12.26
C SER A 109 -26.57 -12.53 -12.66
N ALA A 110 -25.47 -13.23 -12.38
CA ALA A 110 -24.13 -12.71 -12.56
C ALA A 110 -23.91 -12.12 -13.97
N THR A 111 -23.75 -10.80 -14.03
CA THR A 111 -23.63 -10.04 -15.28
C THR A 111 -22.38 -9.17 -15.20
N CYS A 112 -21.62 -9.08 -16.29
CA CYS A 112 -20.43 -8.22 -16.36
C CYS A 112 -20.79 -6.74 -16.23
N ILE A 113 -19.87 -5.94 -15.71
CA ILE A 113 -20.02 -4.49 -15.61
C ILE A 113 -19.24 -3.83 -16.75
N GLY A 114 -19.92 -2.95 -17.50
CA GLY A 114 -19.32 -2.15 -18.57
C GLY A 114 -20.33 -1.78 -19.64
N ASN A 115 -19.90 -0.97 -20.61
CA ASN A 115 -20.73 -0.52 -21.73
C ASN A 115 -20.72 -1.47 -22.95
N GLY A 116 -20.14 -2.67 -22.78
CA GLY A 116 -20.07 -3.70 -23.79
C GLY A 116 -21.39 -4.44 -23.97
N VAL A 117 -21.54 -5.10 -25.11
CA VAL A 117 -22.75 -5.88 -25.42
C VAL A 117 -22.93 -7.00 -24.40
N GLY A 118 -24.07 -7.02 -23.71
CA GLY A 118 -24.41 -8.02 -22.70
C GLY A 118 -23.90 -7.72 -21.29
N CYS A 119 -23.16 -6.63 -21.10
CA CYS A 119 -22.81 -6.11 -19.78
C CYS A 119 -23.83 -5.08 -19.30
N PHE A 120 -23.88 -4.91 -17.98
CA PHE A 120 -24.66 -3.86 -17.34
C PHE A 120 -23.81 -2.59 -17.23
N ASP A 121 -24.28 -1.51 -17.84
CA ASP A 121 -23.62 -0.21 -17.77
C ASP A 121 -23.88 0.45 -16.42
N LEU A 122 -23.15 0.01 -15.40
CA LEU A 122 -23.26 0.58 -14.05
C LEU A 122 -22.86 2.06 -14.02
N ALA A 123 -21.96 2.51 -14.90
CA ALA A 123 -21.49 3.89 -14.88
C ALA A 123 -22.62 4.86 -15.24
N GLY A 124 -23.38 4.54 -16.27
CA GLY A 124 -24.56 5.29 -16.69
C GLY A 124 -25.85 4.92 -15.96
N ALA A 125 -25.79 4.03 -14.97
CA ALA A 125 -26.98 3.63 -14.21
C ALA A 125 -27.34 4.68 -13.14
N GLY A 126 -28.63 4.82 -12.88
CA GLY A 126 -29.21 5.76 -11.92
C GLY A 126 -30.24 6.70 -12.53
N ALA A 127 -30.78 7.60 -11.71
CA ALA A 127 -31.69 8.64 -12.17
C ALA A 127 -30.96 9.67 -13.04
N VAL A 128 -31.70 10.34 -13.93
CA VAL A 128 -31.14 11.35 -14.84
C VAL A 128 -30.46 12.47 -14.06
N GLY A 129 -29.16 12.64 -14.24
CA GLY A 129 -28.33 13.62 -13.53
C GLY A 129 -27.80 13.15 -12.17
N GLU A 130 -28.13 11.92 -11.75
CA GLU A 130 -27.64 11.25 -10.54
C GLU A 130 -27.05 9.88 -10.89
N GLU A 131 -26.39 9.78 -12.05
CA GLU A 131 -25.74 8.56 -12.50
C GLU A 131 -24.55 8.20 -11.58
N ILE A 132 -24.29 6.89 -11.39
CA ILE A 132 -23.20 6.40 -10.54
C ILE A 132 -21.87 7.08 -10.88
N VAL A 133 -21.56 7.19 -12.17
CA VAL A 133 -20.46 8.02 -12.67
C VAL A 133 -21.06 9.23 -13.38
N PRO A 134 -20.76 10.48 -12.96
CA PRO A 134 -19.68 10.88 -12.07
C PRO A 134 -20.09 11.14 -10.59
N VAL A 135 -21.36 10.97 -10.21
CA VAL A 135 -21.89 11.52 -8.95
C VAL A 135 -21.40 10.76 -7.72
N TYR A 136 -21.44 9.43 -7.76
CA TYR A 136 -21.08 8.57 -6.63
C TYR A 136 -19.62 8.10 -6.70
N MET A 137 -19.04 8.05 -7.89
CA MET A 137 -17.62 7.80 -8.12
C MET A 137 -17.13 8.44 -9.41
N ALA A 138 -15.84 8.80 -9.43
CA ALA A 138 -15.24 9.47 -10.58
C ALA A 138 -15.06 8.55 -11.81
N GLU A 139 -14.75 7.27 -11.57
CA GLU A 139 -14.57 6.27 -12.62
C GLU A 139 -14.76 4.88 -12.01
N LEU A 140 -15.34 3.95 -12.78
CA LEU A 140 -15.41 2.55 -12.36
C LEU A 140 -14.01 1.91 -12.33
N PRO A 141 -13.66 1.18 -11.27
CA PRO A 141 -12.44 0.41 -11.25
C PRO A 141 -12.49 -0.71 -12.30
N LYS A 142 -11.32 -1.06 -12.83
CA LYS A 142 -11.13 -2.07 -13.88
C LYS A 142 -10.14 -3.10 -13.37
N ASP A 143 -10.34 -4.38 -13.71
CA ASP A 143 -9.44 -5.45 -13.30
C ASP A 143 -8.00 -5.12 -13.75
N PRO A 144 -7.03 -5.09 -12.81
CA PRO A 144 -5.64 -4.70 -13.09
C PRO A 144 -4.87 -5.70 -13.97
N ARG A 145 -5.43 -6.87 -14.29
CA ARG A 145 -4.68 -7.96 -14.91
C ARG A 145 -4.56 -7.84 -16.43
N LEU A 146 -3.32 -7.93 -16.89
CA LEU A 146 -2.91 -8.39 -18.22
C LEU A 146 -2.23 -9.75 -18.10
N VAL A 147 -2.91 -10.90 -18.18
CA VAL A 147 -2.17 -12.18 -18.41
C VAL A 147 -2.99 -13.26 -19.13
N ALA A 148 -2.39 -13.81 -20.19
CA ALA A 148 -2.68 -15.02 -21.00
C ALA A 148 -3.95 -15.03 -21.87
N THR A 149 -5.07 -14.44 -21.45
CA THR A 149 -6.25 -14.21 -22.33
C THR A 149 -6.27 -12.80 -22.95
N GLY A 150 -5.40 -11.89 -22.48
CA GLY A 150 -5.01 -10.68 -23.20
C GLY A 150 -5.82 -9.41 -22.98
N VAL A 151 -6.82 -9.39 -22.08
CA VAL A 151 -7.70 -8.22 -21.95
C VAL A 151 -7.69 -7.72 -20.49
N LYS A 152 -7.17 -6.50 -20.27
CA LYS A 152 -7.43 -5.73 -19.05
C LYS A 152 -8.92 -5.47 -18.94
N GLY A 153 -9.41 -5.15 -17.74
CA GLY A 153 -10.68 -4.44 -17.66
C GLY A 153 -10.67 -3.24 -18.61
N THR A 154 -11.66 -3.18 -19.49
CA THR A 154 -11.93 -2.08 -20.43
C THR A 154 -13.19 -1.36 -20.00
N ASP A 155 -13.54 -0.26 -20.68
CA ASP A 155 -14.86 0.36 -20.47
C ASP A 155 -16.02 -0.56 -20.90
N ALA A 156 -15.75 -1.47 -21.84
CA ALA A 156 -16.75 -2.43 -22.34
C ALA A 156 -17.01 -3.57 -21.35
N ASP A 157 -15.96 -4.03 -20.68
CA ASP A 157 -16.04 -5.05 -19.62
C ASP A 157 -14.91 -4.78 -18.64
N THR A 158 -15.28 -4.33 -17.44
CA THR A 158 -14.34 -4.03 -16.34
C THR A 158 -13.66 -5.28 -15.78
N GLY A 159 -14.17 -6.49 -16.07
CA GLY A 159 -13.72 -7.75 -15.49
C GLY A 159 -14.40 -8.11 -14.17
N TYR A 160 -15.38 -7.30 -13.75
CA TYR A 160 -16.19 -7.51 -12.56
C TYR A 160 -17.62 -7.90 -12.94
N THR A 161 -18.25 -8.71 -12.09
CA THR A 161 -19.65 -9.11 -12.26
C THR A 161 -20.48 -8.72 -11.05
N ILE A 162 -21.74 -8.36 -11.28
CA ILE A 162 -22.71 -7.99 -10.23
C ILE A 162 -24.06 -8.66 -10.48
N TYR A 163 -24.80 -8.89 -9.39
CA TYR A 163 -26.22 -9.23 -9.42
C TYR A 163 -26.86 -9.07 -8.04
N VAL A 164 -28.19 -9.03 -8.01
CA VAL A 164 -28.99 -9.15 -6.79
C VAL A 164 -29.63 -10.55 -6.74
N ASP A 165 -29.59 -11.20 -5.58
CA ASP A 165 -30.24 -12.50 -5.40
C ASP A 165 -31.72 -12.38 -5.02
N VAL A 166 -32.39 -13.53 -4.91
CA VAL A 166 -33.82 -13.63 -4.54
C VAL A 166 -34.14 -13.11 -3.13
N ASN A 167 -33.13 -12.90 -2.29
CA ASN A 167 -33.26 -12.37 -0.93
C ASN A 167 -32.89 -10.87 -0.87
N ASN A 168 -32.80 -10.20 -2.01
CA ASN A 168 -32.37 -8.81 -2.16
C ASN A 168 -30.95 -8.54 -1.62
N ARG A 169 -30.06 -9.54 -1.64
CA ARG A 169 -28.64 -9.33 -1.31
C ARG A 169 -27.86 -8.99 -2.57
N LEU A 170 -26.99 -7.99 -2.46
CA LEU A 170 -26.09 -7.61 -3.54
C LEU A 170 -24.90 -8.56 -3.56
N HIS A 171 -24.56 -9.06 -4.74
CA HIS A 171 -23.38 -9.89 -4.98
C HIS A 171 -22.50 -9.20 -6.01
N ALA A 172 -21.20 -9.14 -5.74
CA ALA A 172 -20.19 -8.66 -6.67
C ALA A 172 -19.03 -9.65 -6.65
N ALA A 173 -18.53 -10.02 -7.82
CA ALA A 173 -17.50 -11.03 -7.95
C ALA A 173 -16.45 -10.66 -8.99
N ALA A 174 -15.24 -11.15 -8.76
CA ALA A 174 -14.10 -11.06 -9.67
C ALA A 174 -13.43 -12.43 -9.80
N VAL A 175 -12.78 -12.66 -10.94
CA VAL A 175 -11.95 -13.86 -11.15
C VAL A 175 -10.59 -13.61 -10.50
N GLY A 176 -10.30 -14.33 -9.43
CA GLY A 176 -9.03 -14.18 -8.72
C GLY A 176 -7.88 -14.98 -9.33
N GLU A 177 -6.65 -14.62 -8.97
CA GLU A 177 -5.44 -15.30 -9.44
C GLU A 177 -4.91 -16.34 -8.45
N ILE A 178 -5.17 -16.13 -7.15
CA ILE A 178 -4.78 -17.02 -6.07
C ILE A 178 -6.01 -17.69 -5.46
N GLU A 179 -7.08 -16.93 -5.27
CA GLU A 179 -8.35 -17.38 -4.71
C GLU A 179 -9.47 -17.01 -5.69
N ASP A 180 -10.19 -18.01 -6.21
CA ASP A 180 -11.20 -17.82 -7.25
C ASP A 180 -12.47 -18.62 -6.89
N PRO A 181 -13.67 -17.99 -6.84
CA PRO A 181 -13.95 -16.57 -7.07
C PRO A 181 -13.68 -15.68 -5.85
N ILE A 182 -13.33 -14.41 -6.10
CA ILE A 182 -13.33 -13.37 -5.08
C ILE A 182 -14.74 -12.78 -5.06
N THR A 183 -15.46 -12.93 -3.96
CA THR A 183 -16.83 -12.44 -3.83
C THR A 183 -16.98 -11.50 -2.65
N VAL A 184 -17.79 -10.48 -2.84
CA VAL A 184 -18.30 -9.61 -1.77
C VAL A 184 -19.82 -9.72 -1.82
N THR A 185 -20.45 -9.75 -0.64
CA THR A 185 -21.92 -9.75 -0.53
C THR A 185 -22.36 -8.75 0.51
N ARG A 186 -23.47 -8.04 0.27
CA ARG A 186 -24.06 -7.10 1.21
C ARG A 186 -25.56 -7.31 1.31
#